data_AF-A0A0S3S2K4-F1
#
_entry.id   AF-A0A0S3S2K4-F1
#
_cell.length_a   1.000
_cell.length_b   1.000
_cell.length_c   1.000
_cell.angle_alpha   90.00
_cell.angle_beta   90.00
_cell.angle_gamma   90.00
#
_symmetry.space_group_name_H-M   'P 1'
#
loop_
_entity.id
_entity.type
_entity.pdbx_description
1 polymer ?
#
loop_
_entity_poly.entity_id
_entity_poly.type
_entity_poly.pdbx_seq_one_letter_code
_entity_poly.pdbx_strand_id
1 'polypeptide(L)' 'MKFNPRVSSSRRKSRKAHFTAPSSVRRVLMSAPLSAELRSKYNVRSIPVRKEDEVQVVRGTYKGREGSRRR' A
#
# COMPACT_ATOMS: atom_id res chain seq x y z
N MET A 1 1.85 14.26 -20.95
CA MET A 1 0.81 13.22 -21.15
C MET A 1 1.45 11.86 -21.04
N LYS A 2 0.69 10.85 -20.64
CA LYS A 2 1.20 9.47 -20.57
C LYS A 2 1.29 8.89 -21.98
N PHE A 3 2.49 8.46 -22.38
CA PHE A 3 2.77 8.01 -23.75
C PHE A 3 2.46 6.54 -24.02
N ASN A 4 2.28 5.72 -22.98
CA ASN A 4 2.04 4.29 -23.14
C ASN A 4 0.57 4.01 -23.51
N PRO A 5 0.30 3.43 -24.70
CA PRO A 5 -1.07 3.16 -25.17
C PRO A 5 -1.79 2.05 -24.39
N ARG A 6 -1.05 1.16 -23.71
CA ARG A 6 -1.63 0.01 -22.98
C ARG A 6 -2.30 0.38 -21.68
N VAL A 7 -2.06 1.59 -21.17
CA VAL A 7 -2.49 1.94 -19.82
C VAL A 7 -3.41 3.14 -19.87
N SER A 8 -4.71 2.89 -19.69
CA SER A 8 -5.78 3.89 -19.71
C SER A 8 -5.51 5.07 -18.75
N SER A 9 -5.78 6.29 -19.20
CA SER A 9 -5.85 7.52 -18.40
C SER A 9 -7.27 7.87 -17.93
N SER A 10 -8.29 7.14 -18.42
CA SER A 10 -9.68 7.39 -18.05
C SER A 10 -9.94 7.17 -16.56
N ARG A 11 -10.45 8.20 -15.89
CA ARG A 11 -10.80 8.18 -14.45
C ARG A 11 -11.77 7.06 -14.11
N ARG A 12 -12.78 6.81 -14.95
CA ARG A 12 -13.79 5.75 -14.74
C ARG A 12 -13.15 4.36 -14.72
N LYS A 13 -12.27 4.08 -15.68
CA LYS A 13 -11.56 2.79 -15.78
C LYS A 13 -10.61 2.56 -14.60
N SER A 14 -9.86 3.60 -14.20
CA SER A 14 -8.93 3.50 -13.06
C SER A 14 -9.65 3.25 -11.74
N ARG A 15 -10.79 3.91 -11.49
CA ARG A 15 -11.60 3.68 -10.28
C ARG A 15 -12.17 2.27 -10.25
N LYS A 16 -12.74 1.79 -11.37
CA LYS A 16 -13.25 0.41 -11.46
C LYS A 16 -12.15 -0.60 -11.13
N ALA A 17 -10.97 -0.45 -11.75
CA ALA A 17 -9.83 -1.34 -11.51
C ALA A 17 -9.36 -1.37 -10.03
N HIS A 18 -9.41 -0.24 -9.32
CA HIS A 18 -9.02 -0.17 -7.91
C HIS A 18 -10.03 -0.87 -7.00
N PHE A 19 -11.32 -0.56 -7.15
CA PHE A 19 -12.35 -1.08 -6.24
C PHE A 19 -12.73 -2.55 -6.51
N THR A 20 -12.68 -2.98 -7.78
CA THR A 20 -12.97 -4.38 -8.17
C THR A 20 -11.70 -5.21 -8.34
N ALA A 21 -10.57 -4.80 -7.74
CA ALA A 21 -9.29 -5.48 -7.89
C ALA A 21 -9.35 -6.94 -7.37
N PRO A 22 -8.73 -7.92 -8.07
CA PRO A 22 -8.56 -9.28 -7.57
C PRO A 22 -7.52 -9.35 -6.44
N SER A 23 -7.44 -10.49 -5.74
CA SER A 23 -6.62 -10.67 -4.53
C SER A 23 -5.14 -10.30 -4.70
N SER A 24 -4.52 -10.71 -5.80
CA SER A 24 -3.12 -10.39 -6.13
C SER A 24 -2.87 -8.89 -6.23
N VAL A 25 -3.78 -8.16 -6.87
CA VAL A 25 -3.69 -6.71 -7.05
C VAL A 25 -4.00 -5.99 -5.73
N ARG A 26 -5.01 -6.45 -4.97
CA ARG A 26 -5.32 -5.90 -3.63
C ARG A 26 -4.11 -5.97 -2.70
N ARG A 27 -3.35 -7.07 -2.73
CA ARG A 27 -2.12 -7.22 -1.94
C ARG A 27 -1.11 -6.11 -2.23
N VAL A 28 -0.93 -5.73 -3.49
CA VAL A 28 -0.02 -4.64 -3.87
C VAL A 28 -0.56 -3.27 -3.45
N LEU A 29 -1.86 -3.04 -3.61
CA LEU A 29 -2.54 -1.80 -3.19
C LEU A 29 -2.46 -1.61 -1.66
N MET A 30 -2.49 -2.70 -0.89
CA MET A 30 -2.42 -2.70 0.58
C MET A 30 -0.97 -2.77 1.08
N SER A 31 -0.06 -2.03 0.43
CA SER A 31 1.33 -1.88 0.86
C SER A 31 1.50 -0.66 1.78
N ALA A 32 2.41 -0.78 2.74
CA ALA A 32 2.75 0.30 3.67
C ALA A 32 4.25 0.64 3.59
N PRO A 33 4.62 1.91 3.85
CA PRO A 33 6.01 2.31 3.92
C PRO A 33 6.73 1.68 5.12
N LEU A 34 7.98 1.29 4.91
CA LEU A 34 8.86 0.82 5.99
C LEU A 34 9.41 1.99 6.82
N SER A 35 9.82 1.71 8.06
CA SER A 35 10.60 2.62 8.92
C SER A 35 12.01 2.85 8.34
N ALA A 36 12.71 3.90 8.78
CA ALA A 36 14.03 4.25 8.23
C ALA A 36 15.04 3.09 8.38
N GLU A 37 15.05 2.41 9.52
CA GLU A 37 15.93 1.27 9.80
C GLU A 37 15.64 0.09 8.86
N LEU A 38 14.35 -0.26 8.70
CA LEU A 38 13.94 -1.35 7.83
C LEU A 38 14.17 -1.02 6.34
N ARG A 39 14.09 0.26 5.95
CA ARG A 39 14.43 0.71 4.60
C ARG A 39 15.92 0.53 4.33
N SER A 40 16.80 0.90 5.25
CA SER A 40 18.24 0.73 5.09
C SER A 40 18.63 -0.75 5.05
N LYS A 41 17.97 -1.59 5.85
CA LYS A 41 18.24 -3.03 5.89
C LYS A 41 17.83 -3.76 4.61
N TYR A 42 16.64 -3.46 4.08
CA TYR A 42 16.07 -4.19 2.94
C TYR A 42 16.16 -3.42 1.62
N ASN A 43 16.60 -2.17 1.63
CA ASN A 43 16.69 -1.27 0.47
C ASN A 43 15.37 -1.09 -0.31
N VAL A 44 14.23 -1.29 0.35
CA VAL A 44 12.89 -1.16 -0.25
C VAL A 44 12.08 -0.12 0.51
N ARG A 45 11.30 0.69 -0.22
CA ARG A 45 10.49 1.78 0.37
C ARG A 45 9.22 1.29 1.06
N SER A 46 8.57 0.26 0.52
CA SER A 46 7.26 -0.23 0.96
C SER A 46 7.07 -1.71 0.66
N ILE A 47 6.35 -2.42 1.54
CA ILE A 47 6.05 -3.85 1.41
C ILE A 47 4.55 -4.09 1.67
N PRO A 48 3.91 -5.09 1.01
CA PRO A 48 2.56 -5.54 1.36
C PRO A 48 2.47 -6.00 2.82
N VAL A 49 1.57 -5.40 3.59
CA VAL A 49 1.44 -5.64 5.04
C VAL A 49 0.84 -7.03 5.32
N ARG A 50 1.41 -7.75 6.29
CA ARG A 50 0.98 -9.07 6.77
C ARG A 50 0.37 -9.01 8.18
N LYS A 51 -0.19 -10.11 8.65
CA LYS A 51 -0.98 -10.19 9.90
C LYS A 51 -0.15 -10.16 11.19
N GLU A 52 1.15 -10.40 11.13
CA GLU A 52 2.02 -10.39 12.31
C GLU A 52 3.00 -9.22 12.28
N ASP A 53 2.79 -8.25 11.37
CA ASP A 53 3.64 -7.06 11.29
C ASP A 53 3.16 -6.03 12.34
N GLU A 54 4.11 -5.45 13.06
CA GLU A 54 3.88 -4.27 13.90
C GLU A 54 3.84 -3.03 13.03
N VAL A 55 2.79 -2.23 13.18
CA VAL A 55 2.57 -1.02 12.39
C VAL A 55 2.27 0.18 13.28
N GLN A 56 2.77 1.34 12.88
CA GLN A 56 2.49 2.61 13.51
C GLN A 56 1.53 3.43 12.64
N VAL A 57 0.53 4.04 13.27
CA VAL A 57 -0.41 4.93 12.57
C VAL A 57 0.23 6.32 12.38
N VAL A 58 0.50 6.71 11.14
CA VAL A 58 1.15 8.00 10.82
C VAL A 58 0.13 9.15 10.63
N ARG A 59 -1.11 8.85 10.22
CA ARG A 59 -2.14 9.84 9.86
C ARG A 59 -3.50 9.46 10.45
N GLY A 60 -4.35 10.47 10.69
CA GLY A 60 -5.70 10.31 11.23
C GLY A 60 -5.76 10.45 12.75
N THR A 61 -6.95 10.24 13.32
CA THR A 61 -7.23 10.44 14.75
C THR A 61 -6.41 9.52 15.66
N TYR A 62 -6.04 8.32 15.17
CA TYR A 62 -5.27 7.33 15.92
C TYR A 62 -3.74 7.46 15.74
N LYS A 63 -3.27 8.62 15.27
CA LYS A 63 -1.84 8.87 15.03
C LYS A 63 -1.00 8.60 16.29
N GLY A 64 0.15 7.97 16.11
CA GLY A 64 1.10 7.65 17.19
C GLY A 64 0.76 6.37 17.95
N ARG A 65 -0.37 5.73 17.66
CA ARG A 65 -0.64 4.39 18.17
C ARG A 65 0.14 3.36 17.36
N GLU A 66 0.73 2.42 18.10
CA GLU A 66 1.37 1.23 17.57
C GLU A 66 0.47 0.03 17.87
N GLY A 67 0.41 -0.90 16.93
CA GLY A 67 -0.36 -2.11 17.11
C GLY A 67 0.03 -3.17 16.10
N SER A 68 -0.04 -4.43 16.52
CA SER A 68 -0.01 -5.55 15.59
C SER A 68 -1.31 -5.58 14.80
N ARG A 69 -1.22 -5.89 13.50
CA ARG A 69 -2.39 -5.94 12.62
C ARG A 69 -3.25 -7.17 12.92
N ARG A 70 -4.11 -7.08 13.94
CA ARG A 70 -5.11 -8.11 14.22
C ARG A 70 -6.15 -8.17 13.08
N ARG A 71 -6.56 -9.42 12.82
CA ARG A 71 -7.44 -9.95 11.75
C ARG A 71 -8.16 -8.98 10.83
#